data_AF-A0A920MFC4-F1
#
_entry.id   AF-A0A920MFC4-F1
#
_cell.length_a   1.000
_cell.length_b   1.000
_cell.length_c   1.000
_cell.angle_alpha   90.00
_cell.angle_beta   90.00
_cell.angle_gamma   90.00
#
_symmetry.space_group_name_H-M   'P 1'
#
loop_
_entity.id
_entity.type
_entity.pdbx_description
1 polymer ?
#
loop_
_entity_poly.entity_id
_entity_poly.type
_entity_poly.pdbx_seq_one_letter_code
_entity_poly.pdbx_strand_id
1 'polypeptide(L)'
;MQRDPRVSFAVANPMAGWVTAQGAQLFGKAEILEPGTSEWEYGMTIFRWQASAAEINTGFKNPPQYQLMRLDPDRIVYTEHFLRKDGYGPRQIWRRDEKNEQASDGFSESKKT
;
A
#
# COMPACT_ATOMS: atom_id res chain seq x y z
N MET A 1 10.87 -0.74 -13.26
CA MET A 1 10.27 -2.06 -12.98
C MET A 1 10.88 -3.18 -13.80
N GLN A 2 10.92 -3.11 -15.14
CA GLN A 2 11.48 -4.20 -15.96
C GLN A 2 12.96 -4.52 -15.68
N ARG A 3 13.80 -3.50 -15.42
CA ARG A 3 15.22 -3.69 -15.05
C ARG A 3 15.45 -3.93 -13.55
N ASP A 4 14.62 -3.30 -12.72
CA ASP A 4 14.64 -3.43 -11.27
C ASP A 4 13.19 -3.40 -10.78
N PRO A 5 12.68 -4.52 -10.20
CA PRO A 5 11.29 -4.64 -9.80
C PRO A 5 11.03 -4.07 -8.40
N ARG A 6 12.05 -3.60 -7.68
CA ARG A 6 11.87 -3.06 -6.31
C ARG A 6 11.11 -1.74 -6.38
N VAL A 7 10.00 -1.66 -5.65
CA VAL A 7 9.12 -0.48 -5.62
C VAL A 7 8.79 -0.11 -4.19
N SER A 8 8.68 1.20 -3.96
CA SER A 8 8.05 1.80 -2.79
C SER A 8 6.80 2.55 -3.27
N PHE A 9 5.63 2.14 -2.82
CA PHE A 9 4.35 2.74 -3.17
C PHE A 9 3.67 3.31 -1.92
N ALA A 10 3.17 4.55 -1.98
CA ALA A 10 2.54 5.20 -0.84
C ALA A 10 1.11 5.62 -1.16
N VAL A 11 0.19 5.31 -0.26
CA VAL A 11 -1.17 5.84 -0.23
C VAL A 11 -1.25 6.79 0.96
N ALA A 12 -1.51 8.06 0.69
CA ALA A 12 -1.62 9.09 1.71
C ALA A 12 -3.04 9.67 1.70
N ASN A 13 -3.60 9.86 2.89
CA ASN A 13 -4.81 10.65 3.05
C ASN A 13 -4.45 12.15 2.87
N PRO A 14 -5.17 12.93 2.04
CA PRO A 14 -4.93 14.36 1.92
C PRO A 14 -4.94 15.04 3.29
N MET A 15 -3.82 15.69 3.64
CA MET A 15 -3.63 16.23 4.98
C MET A 15 -4.51 17.46 5.21
N ALA A 16 -5.49 17.34 6.10
CA ALA A 16 -6.32 18.45 6.58
C ALA A 16 -6.00 18.85 8.04
N GLY A 17 -4.93 18.28 8.61
CA GLY A 17 -4.46 18.50 9.99
C GLY A 17 -3.87 17.22 10.59
N TRP A 18 -3.30 17.32 11.79
CA TRP A 18 -2.64 16.18 12.45
C TRP A 18 -3.57 14.99 12.74
N VAL A 19 -4.86 15.25 12.94
CA VAL A 19 -5.89 14.21 13.17
C VAL A 19 -6.12 13.34 11.92
N THR A 20 -5.93 13.91 10.73
CA THR A 20 -6.16 13.22 9.46
C THR A 20 -4.87 12.74 8.81
N ALA A 21 -3.72 12.98 9.46
CA ALA A 21 -2.41 12.55 9.01
C ALA A 21 -2.27 11.03 9.15
N GLN A 22 -2.68 10.34 8.09
CA GLN A 22 -2.60 8.89 7.96
C GLN A 22 -2.17 8.48 6.55
N GLY A 23 -1.52 7.32 6.45
CA GLY A 23 -1.10 6.74 5.18
C GLY A 23 -0.39 5.42 5.35
N ALA A 24 -0.25 4.70 4.24
CA ALA A 24 0.48 3.44 4.17
C ALA A 24 1.57 3.54 3.10
N GLN A 25 2.76 3.07 3.42
CA GLN A 25 3.86 2.87 2.49
C GLN A 25 4.16 1.37 2.37
N LEU A 26 4.02 0.85 1.16
CA LEU A 26 4.23 -0.54 0.80
C LEU A 26 5.57 -0.66 0.08
N PHE A 27 6.39 -1.61 0.51
CA PHE A 27 7.66 -1.95 -0.10
C PHE A 27 7.57 -3.39 -0.59
N GLY A 28 8.13 -3.64 -1.77
CA GLY A 28 8.21 -5.00 -2.29
C GLY A 28 8.70 -5.03 -3.72
N LYS A 29 8.36 -6.12 -4.39
CA LYS A 29 8.61 -6.29 -5.82
C LYS A 29 7.32 -6.13 -6.57
N ALA A 30 7.40 -5.44 -7.70
CA ALA A 30 6.25 -5.24 -8.55
C ALA A 30 6.46 -5.96 -9.89
N GLU A 31 5.38 -6.57 -10.36
CA GLU A 31 5.29 -7.35 -11.59
C GLU A 31 4.35 -6.63 -12.56
N ILE A 32 4.76 -6.59 -13.83
CA ILE A 32 3.91 -6.06 -14.90
C ILE A 32 3.14 -7.22 -15.50
N LEU A 33 1.81 -7.12 -15.46
CA LEU A 33 0.90 -8.09 -16.04
C LEU A 33 0.46 -7.59 -17.42
N GLU A 34 0.74 -8.40 -18.43
CA GLU A 34 0.38 -8.10 -19.82
C GLU A 34 -1.10 -8.43 -20.09
N PRO A 35 -1.79 -7.64 -20.94
CA PRO A 35 -3.17 -7.91 -21.32
C PRO A 35 -3.39 -9.34 -21.85
N GLY A 36 -4.51 -9.95 -21.45
CA GLY A 36 -4.90 -11.30 -21.87
C GLY A 36 -4.23 -12.46 -21.13
N THR A 37 -3.36 -12.19 -20.15
CA THR A 37 -2.90 -13.21 -19.19
C THR A 37 -3.95 -13.47 -18.11
N SER A 38 -3.99 -14.67 -17.52
CA SER A 38 -4.94 -15.03 -16.47
C SER A 38 -4.87 -14.10 -15.25
N GLU A 39 -3.66 -13.70 -14.88
CA GLU A 39 -3.38 -12.81 -13.76
C GLU A 39 -3.85 -11.40 -14.07
N TRP A 40 -3.70 -10.95 -15.32
CA TRP A 40 -4.23 -9.67 -15.76
C TRP A 40 -5.76 -9.66 -15.79
N GLU A 41 -6.39 -10.73 -16.29
CA GLU A 41 -7.85 -10.86 -16.30
C GLU A 41 -8.42 -10.79 -14.89
N TYR A 42 -7.80 -11.52 -13.95
CA TYR A 42 -8.14 -11.42 -12.53
C TYR A 42 -7.89 -10.01 -11.99
N GLY A 43 -6.74 -9.40 -12.30
CA GLY A 43 -6.43 -8.02 -11.92
C GLY A 43 -7.48 -7.01 -12.37
N MET A 44 -8.04 -7.18 -13.57
CA MET A 44 -9.12 -6.33 -14.10
C MET A 44 -10.46 -6.51 -13.38
N THR A 45 -10.65 -7.58 -12.61
CA THR A 45 -11.81 -7.72 -11.70
C THR A 45 -11.68 -6.88 -10.44
N ILE A 46 -10.45 -6.56 -10.03
CA ILE A 46 -10.12 -5.79 -8.83
C ILE A 46 -9.94 -4.31 -9.19
N PHE A 47 -9.23 -4.03 -10.28
CA PHE A 47 -8.95 -2.68 -10.73
C PHE A 47 -10.25 -2.00 -11.20
N ARG A 48 -10.56 -0.84 -10.63
CA ARG A 48 -11.79 -0.07 -10.90
C ARG A 48 -11.73 0.69 -12.22
N TRP A 49 -11.43 0.00 -13.31
CA TRP A 49 -11.19 0.61 -14.62
C TRP A 49 -12.39 1.37 -15.17
N GLN A 50 -13.63 1.04 -14.79
CA GLN A 50 -14.81 1.79 -15.21
C GLN A 50 -14.81 3.20 -14.63
N ALA A 51 -14.31 3.40 -13.41
CA ALA A 51 -14.18 4.73 -12.82
C ALA A 51 -13.17 5.56 -13.61
N SER A 52 -12.00 4.99 -13.89
CA SER A 52 -11.01 5.63 -14.76
C SER A 52 -11.58 5.91 -16.15
N ALA A 53 -12.31 4.97 -16.76
CA ALA A 53 -12.93 5.16 -18.07
C ALA A 53 -13.98 6.27 -18.09
N ALA A 54 -14.67 6.51 -16.98
CA ALA A 54 -15.59 7.65 -16.83
C ALA A 54 -14.82 8.98 -16.77
N GLU A 55 -13.69 9.03 -16.08
CA GLU A 55 -12.85 10.23 -15.96
C GLU A 55 -12.24 10.67 -17.30
N ILE A 56 -11.84 9.72 -18.15
CA ILE A 56 -11.19 10.01 -19.44
C ILE A 56 -12.09 9.75 -20.67
N ASN A 57 -13.38 9.46 -20.45
CA ASN A 57 -14.40 9.24 -21.48
C ASN A 57 -14.03 8.22 -22.57
N THR A 58 -13.50 7.06 -22.17
CA THR A 58 -13.10 5.99 -23.11
C THR A 58 -14.18 4.92 -23.34
N GLY A 59 -15.32 5.02 -22.64
CA GLY A 59 -16.44 4.09 -22.72
C GLY A 59 -16.31 2.87 -21.79
N PHE A 60 -17.43 2.13 -21.62
CA PHE A 60 -17.58 1.09 -20.58
C PHE A 60 -17.77 -0.34 -21.12
N LYS A 61 -17.71 -0.54 -22.44
CA LYS A 61 -18.04 -1.84 -23.05
C LYS A 61 -16.97 -2.89 -22.80
N ASN A 62 -15.70 -2.50 -22.95
CA ASN A 62 -14.57 -3.41 -22.80
C ASN A 62 -13.55 -2.81 -21.84
N PRO A 63 -12.91 -3.63 -20.99
CA PRO A 63 -11.79 -3.20 -20.19
C PRO A 63 -10.65 -2.68 -21.08
N PRO A 64 -9.96 -1.59 -20.68
CA PRO A 64 -8.81 -1.09 -21.40
C PRO A 64 -7.71 -2.14 -21.46
N GLN A 65 -7.04 -2.25 -22.61
CA GLN A 65 -5.96 -3.22 -22.85
C GLN A 65 -4.59 -2.66 -22.44
N TYR A 66 -4.52 -2.05 -21.26
CA TYR A 66 -3.26 -1.53 -20.71
C TYR A 66 -2.62 -2.53 -19.75
N GLN A 67 -1.31 -2.42 -19.58
CA GLN A 67 -0.56 -3.18 -18.58
C GLN A 67 -1.06 -2.86 -17.17
N LEU A 68 -1.11 -3.88 -16.32
CA LEU A 68 -1.36 -3.72 -14.88
C LEU A 68 -0.07 -3.92 -14.10
N MET A 69 0.07 -3.20 -12.99
CA MET A 69 1.14 -3.43 -12.02
C MET A 69 0.56 -4.19 -10.82
N ARG A 70 1.07 -5.39 -10.53
CA ARG A 70 0.86 -6.06 -9.24
C ARG A 70 2.02 -5.73 -8.32
N LEU A 71 1.74 -5.29 -7.10
CA LEU A 71 2.75 -5.13 -6.05
C LEU A 71 2.54 -6.23 -5.03
N ASP A 72 3.58 -7.04 -4.80
CA ASP A 72 3.61 -8.04 -3.74
C ASP A 72 4.48 -7.51 -2.58
N PRO A 73 3.89 -6.88 -1.56
CA PRO A 73 4.66 -6.24 -0.51
C PRO A 73 5.34 -7.27 0.42
N ASP A 74 6.58 -6.98 0.80
CA ASP A 74 7.32 -7.68 1.86
C ASP A 74 7.32 -6.90 3.17
N ARG A 75 7.14 -5.58 3.09
CA ARG A 75 7.02 -4.67 4.23
C ARG A 75 5.95 -3.61 3.99
N ILE A 76 5.12 -3.39 4.99
CA ILE A 76 4.11 -2.33 4.99
C ILE A 76 4.37 -1.46 6.22
N VAL A 77 4.46 -0.15 6.01
CA VAL A 77 4.56 0.86 7.07
C VAL A 77 3.27 1.67 7.05
N TYR A 78 2.44 1.48 8.05
CA TYR A 78 1.27 2.33 8.27
C TYR A 78 1.59 3.40 9.28
N THR A 79 1.22 4.63 8.98
CA THR A 79 1.33 5.76 9.90
C THR A 79 -0.04 6.37 10.08
N GLU A 80 -0.44 6.58 11.33
CA GLU A 80 -1.62 7.33 11.71
C GLU A 80 -1.34 8.04 13.02
N HIS A 81 -1.29 9.37 12.98
CA HIS A 81 -0.97 10.17 14.16
C HIS A 81 -2.03 10.08 15.26
N PHE A 82 -3.29 9.83 14.90
CA PHE A 82 -4.41 9.82 15.83
C PHE A 82 -4.43 8.60 16.77
N LEU A 83 -3.74 7.51 16.39
CA LEU A 83 -3.57 6.32 17.23
C LEU A 83 -2.96 6.62 18.61
N ARG A 84 -2.18 7.71 18.73
CA ARG A 84 -1.63 8.17 20.01
C ARG A 84 -2.70 8.48 21.05
N LYS A 85 -3.90 8.89 20.63
CA LYS A 85 -5.03 9.17 21.53
C LYS A 85 -5.45 7.92 22.31
N ASP A 86 -5.32 6.75 21.69
CA ASP A 86 -5.72 5.48 22.27
C ASP A 86 -4.52 4.73 22.90
N GLY A 87 -3.38 5.42 23.06
CA GLY A 87 -2.18 4.87 23.69
C GLY A 87 -1.27 4.04 22.77
N TYR A 88 -1.56 4.00 21.46
CA TYR A 88 -0.75 3.23 20.51
C TYR A 88 0.35 4.07 19.86
N GLY A 89 1.40 3.39 19.40
CA GLY A 89 2.42 3.98 18.54
C GLY A 89 1.82 4.42 17.21
N PRO A 90 2.12 5.63 16.71
CA PRO A 90 1.53 6.14 15.46
C PRO A 90 2.04 5.42 14.21
N ARG A 91 3.08 4.58 14.32
CA ARG A 91 3.69 3.87 13.21
C ARG A 91 3.65 2.37 13.46
N GLN A 92 2.97 1.64 12.58
CA GLN A 92 2.87 0.19 12.59
C GLN A 92 3.67 -0.36 11.41
N ILE A 93 4.50 -1.38 11.67
CA ILE A 93 5.35 -2.00 10.65
C ILE A 93 5.02 -3.48 10.61
N TRP A 94 4.59 -3.95 9.44
CA TRP A 94 4.38 -5.35 9.15
C TRP A 94 5.44 -5.83 8.18
N ARG A 95 6.01 -7.01 8.43
CA ARG A 95 6.88 -7.71 7.50
C ARG A 95 6.34 -9.11 7.26
N ARG A 96 6.41 -9.59 6.02
CA ARG A 96 5.81 -10.87 5.59
C ARG A 96 6.26 -12.05 6.46
N ASP A 97 7.53 -12.08 6.85
CA ASP A 97 8.15 -13.23 7.52
C ASP A 97 8.35 -13.04 9.03
N GLU A 98 7.93 -11.90 9.59
CA GLU A 98 7.96 -11.67 11.04
C GLU A 98 6.61 -12.08 11.63
N LYS A 99 6.63 -12.88 12.72
CA LYS A 99 5.50 -12.84 13.66
C LYS A 99 5.46 -11.41 14.18
N ASN A 100 4.35 -10.70 13.95
CA ASN A 100 4.16 -9.29 14.27
C ASN A 100 4.48 -8.96 15.75
N GLU A 101 5.76 -8.84 16.08
CA GLU A 101 6.21 -8.14 17.28
C GLU A 101 6.20 -6.67 16.90
N GLN A 102 5.17 -5.98 17.38
CA GLN A 102 5.12 -4.53 17.31
C GLN A 102 6.41 -4.01 17.92
N ALA A 103 7.22 -3.32 17.11
CA ALA A 103 8.40 -2.63 17.58
C ALA A 103 7.95 -1.65 18.68
N SER A 104 8.21 -2.00 19.94
CA SER A 104 7.98 -1.12 21.07
C SER A 104 8.73 0.18 20.79
N ASP A 105 8.00 1.30 20.78
CA ASP A 105 8.55 2.64 20.58
C ASP A 105 9.58 2.95 21.67
N GLY A 106 10.84 2.52 21.51
CA GLY A 106 12.08 3.08 22.08
C GLY A 106 12.20 3.32 23.59
N PHE A 107 11.17 3.07 24.40
CA PHE A 107 11.19 3.23 25.86
C PHE A 107 11.41 1.85 26.49
N SER A 108 12.62 1.31 26.32
CA SER A 108 13.07 0.29 27.26
C SER A 108 13.26 1.00 28.59
N GLU A 109 12.44 0.68 29.59
CA GLU A 109 12.63 1.14 30.96
C GLU A 109 14.10 0.91 31.36
N SER A 110 14.80 2.00 31.66
CA SER A 110 16.11 1.94 32.29
C SER A 110 15.94 1.12 33.56
N LYS A 111 16.49 -0.10 33.59
CA LYS A 111 16.58 -0.93 34.79
C LYS A 111 17.20 -0.06 35.89
N LYS A 112 16.40 0.30 36.89
CA LYS A 112 16.89 0.94 38.12
C LYS A 112 17.93 0.00 38.73
N THR A 113 19.17 0.49 38.79
CA THR A 113 20.24 -0.06 39.62
C THR A 113 20.04 0.40 41.05
#